data_AF-B1HSL9-F1
#
_entry.id   AF-B1HSL9-F1
#
_cell.length_a   1.000
_cell.length_b   1.000
_cell.length_c   1.000
_cell.angle_alpha   90.00
_cell.angle_beta   90.00
_cell.angle_gamma   90.00
#
_symmetry.space_group_name_H-M   'P 1'
#
loop_
_entity.id
_entity.type
_entity.pdbx_description
1 polymer ?
#
loop_
_entity_poly.entity_id
_entity_poly.type
_entity_poly.pdbx_seq_one_letter_code
_entity_poly.pdbx_strand_id
1 'polypeptide(L)'
;MNYFILSQDERISNAVEPVGIAQVIKKELLTIERMEELEELERQFPVLEKGEMVYTDLIEKPIMLLSDAVKQLVEKYEPQMPFKAVVLMDIPKVMQTLYWLVIPPKVPCLSAQTEFHLDGTLKKLVIDEHLAAPYPIFQIEGIKEHYIVVNIELAESILRRDFRGIRLRKIQTEGRWNDILAVGK
;
A
#
# COMPACT_ATOMS: atom_id res chain seq x y z
N MET A 1 1.12 -19.43 4.32
CA MET A 1 0.46 -18.17 4.75
C MET A 1 -0.09 -17.45 3.52
N ASN A 2 -1.27 -16.83 3.58
CA ASN A 2 -1.82 -16.08 2.44
C ASN A 2 -1.43 -14.60 2.51
N TYR A 3 -1.18 -13.99 1.35
CA TYR A 3 -0.83 -12.57 1.21
C TYR A 3 -1.68 -11.89 0.14
N PHE A 4 -1.86 -10.58 0.29
CA PHE A 4 -2.74 -9.78 -0.55
C PHE A 4 -2.09 -8.44 -0.88
N ILE A 5 -2.17 -8.02 -2.14
CA ILE A 5 -1.86 -6.66 -2.53
C ILE A 5 -2.99 -5.75 -2.06
N LEU A 6 -2.63 -4.72 -1.31
CA LEU A 6 -3.51 -3.63 -0.92
C LEU A 6 -3.60 -2.63 -2.08
N SER A 7 -4.82 -2.36 -2.54
CA SER A 7 -5.08 -1.51 -3.71
C SER A 7 -6.35 -0.69 -3.52
N GLN A 8 -6.43 0.45 -4.19
CA GLN A 8 -7.62 1.28 -4.17
C GLN A 8 -8.70 0.67 -5.07
N ASP A 9 -9.97 0.80 -4.67
CA ASP A 9 -11.10 0.35 -5.48
C ASP A 9 -11.32 1.29 -6.68
N GLU A 10 -10.84 0.86 -7.85
CA GLU A 10 -10.96 1.61 -9.11
C GLU A 10 -12.41 1.81 -9.61
N ARG A 11 -13.42 1.17 -8.99
CA ARG A 11 -14.84 1.48 -9.28
C ARG A 11 -15.26 2.86 -8.78
N ILE A 12 -14.53 3.43 -7.82
CA ILE A 12 -14.79 4.76 -7.27
C ILE A 12 -14.07 5.80 -8.17
N SER A 13 -14.69 6.16 -9.27
CA SER A 13 -14.12 7.06 -10.29
C SER A 13 -13.93 8.51 -9.83
N ASN A 14 -14.66 8.92 -8.78
CA ASN A 14 -14.61 10.24 -8.18
C ASN A 14 -13.82 10.27 -6.86
N ALA A 15 -12.92 9.32 -6.65
CA ALA A 15 -12.02 9.36 -5.51
C ALA A 15 -11.14 10.63 -5.53
N VAL A 16 -10.80 11.11 -4.33
CA VAL A 16 -9.90 12.25 -4.13
C VAL A 16 -8.51 11.93 -4.69
N GLU A 17 -7.96 12.89 -5.43
CA GLU A 17 -6.64 12.80 -6.02
C GLU A 17 -5.79 14.00 -5.59
N PRO A 18 -4.70 13.80 -4.83
CA PRO A 18 -3.78 14.88 -4.50
C PRO A 18 -2.99 15.33 -5.74
N VAL A 19 -2.88 16.64 -5.92
CA VAL A 19 -2.14 17.28 -7.02
C VAL A 19 -0.80 17.76 -6.50
N GLY A 20 0.28 17.62 -7.29
CA GLY A 20 1.60 18.14 -6.93
C GLY A 20 2.42 17.25 -5.99
N ILE A 21 1.80 16.24 -5.34
CA ILE A 21 2.47 15.43 -4.33
C ILE A 21 3.66 14.63 -4.89
N ALA A 22 3.56 14.07 -6.10
CA ALA A 22 4.62 13.25 -6.68
C ALA A 22 5.84 14.07 -7.17
N GLN A 23 5.67 15.38 -7.33
CA GLN A 23 6.74 16.31 -7.67
C GLN A 23 7.61 16.63 -6.44
N VAL A 24 7.00 16.61 -5.25
CA VAL A 24 7.65 16.90 -3.97
C VAL A 24 8.15 15.61 -3.31
N ILE A 25 7.25 14.66 -3.07
CA ILE A 25 7.55 13.38 -2.45
C ILE A 25 7.82 12.36 -3.55
N LYS A 26 9.07 12.20 -3.94
CA LYS A 26 9.45 11.23 -4.97
C LYS A 26 9.48 9.82 -4.39
N LYS A 27 9.13 8.81 -5.21
CA LYS A 27 9.04 7.41 -4.75
C LYS A 27 10.38 6.86 -4.27
N GLU A 28 11.50 7.40 -4.76
CA GLU A 28 12.85 7.01 -4.36
C GLU A 28 13.21 7.50 -2.94
N LEU A 29 12.43 8.44 -2.38
CA LEU A 29 12.55 8.89 -0.99
C LEU A 29 11.82 7.96 -0.01
N LEU A 30 10.94 7.09 -0.50
CA LEU A 30 10.07 6.24 0.31
C LEU A 30 10.80 4.99 0.78
N THR A 31 11.89 5.18 1.51
CA THR A 31 12.64 4.12 2.19
C THR A 31 12.91 4.52 3.64
N ILE A 32 13.17 3.53 4.49
CA ILE A 32 13.38 3.75 5.93
C ILE A 32 14.62 4.64 6.15
N GLU A 33 15.67 4.42 5.36
CA GLU A 33 16.97 5.12 5.47
C GLU A 33 16.87 6.60 5.12
N ARG A 34 15.86 6.99 4.33
CA ARG A 34 15.67 8.35 3.81
C ARG A 34 14.52 9.10 4.47
N MET A 35 13.96 8.54 5.53
CA MET A 35 12.79 9.10 6.22
C MET A 35 13.01 10.50 6.78
N GLU A 36 14.24 10.83 7.18
CA GLU A 36 14.59 12.15 7.71
C GLU A 36 14.46 13.23 6.63
N GLU A 37 14.78 12.92 5.37
CA GLU A 37 14.62 13.84 4.23
C GLU A 37 13.16 14.27 4.03
N LEU A 38 12.20 13.46 4.48
CA LEU A 38 10.77 13.76 4.37
C LEU A 38 10.28 14.81 5.38
N GLU A 39 11.06 15.12 6.42
CA GLU A 39 10.67 16.13 7.41
C GLU A 39 10.74 17.55 6.87
N GLU A 40 11.62 17.80 5.90
CA GLU A 40 11.84 19.11 5.30
C GLU A 40 10.90 19.41 4.13
N LEU A 41 10.12 18.41 3.69
CA LEU A 41 9.24 18.54 2.53
C LEU A 41 7.89 19.18 2.89
N GLU A 42 7.30 19.84 1.88
CA GLU A 42 5.89 20.24 1.95
C GLU A 42 5.01 18.99 2.13
N ARG A 43 4.06 19.09 3.07
CA ARG A 43 3.14 18.00 3.43
C ARG A 43 1.67 18.39 3.29
N GLN A 44 1.39 19.50 2.62
CA GLN A 44 0.04 19.96 2.35
C GLN A 44 -0.15 20.04 0.83
N PHE A 45 -1.15 19.35 0.30
CA PHE A 45 -1.35 19.27 -1.14
C PHE A 45 -2.81 19.58 -1.48
N PRO A 46 -3.07 20.41 -2.50
CA PRO A 46 -4.42 20.59 -3.00
C PRO A 46 -4.94 19.28 -3.62
N VAL A 47 -6.25 19.09 -3.58
CA VAL A 47 -6.90 17.99 -4.30
C VAL A 47 -7.35 18.46 -5.69
N LEU A 48 -7.39 17.54 -6.65
CA LEU A 48 -7.93 17.80 -7.97
C LEU A 48 -9.44 18.02 -7.85
N GLU A 49 -9.90 19.23 -8.13
CA GLU A 49 -11.31 19.56 -8.09
C GLU A 49 -12.07 18.73 -9.13
N LYS A 50 -13.01 17.94 -8.64
CA LYS A 50 -14.02 17.23 -9.41
C LYS A 50 -15.39 17.62 -8.82
N GLY A 51 -16.47 17.03 -9.31
CA GLY A 51 -17.80 17.21 -8.70
C GLY A 51 -17.86 16.68 -7.25
N GLU A 52 -18.82 15.80 -6.95
CA GLU A 52 -18.80 15.15 -5.63
C GLU A 52 -17.59 14.22 -5.54
N MET A 53 -16.63 14.58 -4.69
CA MET A 53 -15.42 13.79 -4.43
C MET A 53 -15.63 12.82 -3.28
N VAL A 54 -15.05 11.63 -3.41
CA VAL A 54 -15.08 10.58 -2.39
C VAL A 54 -13.73 10.47 -1.71
N TYR A 55 -13.71 10.74 -0.41
CA TYR A 55 -12.57 10.45 0.45
C TYR A 55 -12.55 8.96 0.77
N THR A 56 -11.68 8.22 0.10
CA THR A 56 -11.45 6.80 0.35
C THR A 56 -10.48 6.61 1.51
N ASP A 57 -10.51 5.45 2.15
CA ASP A 57 -9.60 5.12 3.25
C ASP A 57 -8.19 4.74 2.76
N LEU A 58 -8.05 4.59 1.44
CA LEU A 58 -6.80 4.32 0.74
C LEU A 58 -6.77 5.13 -0.55
N ILE A 59 -5.71 5.91 -0.72
CA ILE A 59 -5.34 6.56 -1.98
C ILE A 59 -4.09 5.83 -2.47
N GLU A 60 -4.18 5.13 -3.60
CA GLU A 60 -3.05 4.34 -4.13
C GLU A 60 -2.12 5.19 -4.99
N LYS A 61 -2.67 6.19 -5.70
CA LYS A 61 -1.95 7.00 -6.68
C LYS A 61 -2.04 8.49 -6.33
N PRO A 62 -0.96 9.26 -6.59
CA PRO A 62 0.31 8.81 -7.15
C PRO A 62 1.27 8.18 -6.11
N ILE A 63 0.94 8.29 -4.82
CA ILE A 63 1.67 7.70 -3.68
C ILE A 63 0.65 7.09 -2.73
N MET A 64 0.99 5.98 -2.06
CA MET A 64 0.09 5.32 -1.14
C MET A 64 -0.13 6.13 0.13
N LEU A 65 -1.37 6.59 0.34
CA LEU A 65 -1.82 7.29 1.53
C LEU A 65 -2.96 6.52 2.19
N LEU A 66 -2.92 6.45 3.52
CA LEU A 66 -3.92 5.80 4.35
C LEU A 66 -4.74 6.86 5.09
N SER A 67 -6.04 6.63 5.27
CA SER A 67 -6.78 7.39 6.27
C SER A 67 -6.26 7.10 7.67
N ASP A 68 -6.61 7.95 8.62
CA ASP A 68 -6.24 7.74 10.03
C ASP A 68 -6.75 6.39 10.57
N ALA A 69 -7.96 5.98 10.17
CA ALA A 69 -8.55 4.73 10.62
C ALA A 69 -7.79 3.48 10.11
N VAL A 70 -7.30 3.50 8.87
CA VAL A 70 -6.46 2.41 8.33
C VAL A 70 -5.07 2.44 8.96
N LYS A 71 -4.48 3.63 9.13
CA LYS A 71 -3.20 3.80 9.82
C LYS A 71 -3.24 3.23 11.24
N GLN A 72 -4.27 3.56 12.03
CA GLN A 72 -4.46 3.02 13.39
C GLN A 72 -4.65 1.49 13.39
N LEU A 73 -5.22 0.92 12.33
CA LEU A 73 -5.27 -0.54 12.21
C LEU A 73 -3.88 -1.12 11.96
N VAL A 74 -3.13 -0.56 11.01
CA VAL A 74 -1.78 -1.04 10.68
C VAL A 74 -0.86 -0.99 11.89
N GLU A 75 -0.91 0.07 12.70
CA GLU A 75 -0.12 0.19 13.94
C GLU A 75 -0.37 -0.90 14.98
N LYS A 76 -1.55 -1.53 14.96
CA LYS A 76 -1.84 -2.66 15.87
C LYS A 76 -1.07 -3.92 15.48
N TYR A 77 -0.71 -4.04 14.21
CA TYR A 77 0.05 -5.17 13.65
C TYR A 77 1.53 -4.87 13.57
N GLU A 78 1.90 -3.62 13.26
CA GLU A 78 3.29 -3.17 13.17
C GLU A 78 3.45 -1.80 13.86
N PRO A 79 3.66 -1.79 15.20
CA PRO A 79 3.73 -0.55 15.97
C PRO A 79 4.88 0.38 15.58
N GLN A 80 5.94 -0.15 14.97
CA GLN A 80 7.10 0.62 14.52
C GLN A 80 6.99 1.04 13.05
N MET A 81 5.82 0.84 12.42
CA MET A 81 5.59 1.21 11.02
C MET A 81 5.81 2.72 10.82
N PRO A 82 6.69 3.11 9.90
CA PRO A 82 6.86 4.50 9.52
C PRO A 82 5.61 5.14 8.92
N PHE A 83 5.19 6.27 9.49
CA PHE A 83 4.16 7.14 8.92
C PHE A 83 4.60 8.60 8.89
N LYS A 84 4.18 9.33 7.85
CA LYS A 84 4.27 10.79 7.78
C LYS A 84 2.90 11.39 7.50
N ALA A 85 2.53 12.43 8.24
CA ALA A 85 1.27 13.14 8.03
C ALA A 85 1.29 13.87 6.68
N VAL A 86 0.18 13.79 5.95
CA VAL A 86 -0.05 14.51 4.70
C VAL A 86 -1.45 15.12 4.77
N VAL A 87 -1.57 16.43 4.58
CA VAL A 87 -2.84 17.14 4.59
C VAL A 87 -3.30 17.37 3.16
N LEU A 88 -4.52 16.93 2.86
CA LEU A 88 -5.19 17.19 1.58
C LEU A 88 -6.12 18.40 1.72
N MET A 89 -5.97 19.38 0.84
CA MET A 89 -6.71 20.65 0.87
C MET A 89 -7.75 20.70 -0.25
N ASP A 90 -9.02 20.64 0.12
CA ASP A 90 -10.16 20.99 -0.75
C ASP A 90 -10.42 22.49 -0.59
N ILE A 91 -9.75 23.27 -1.44
CA ILE A 91 -9.76 24.73 -1.39
C ILE A 91 -11.18 25.28 -1.60
N PRO A 92 -11.97 24.84 -2.61
CA PRO A 92 -13.34 25.31 -2.79
C PRO A 92 -14.24 25.08 -1.58
N LYS A 93 -14.10 23.93 -0.90
CA LYS A 93 -14.90 23.61 0.30
C LYS A 93 -14.30 24.10 1.61
N VAL A 94 -13.14 24.74 1.57
CA VAL A 94 -12.38 25.18 2.76
C VAL A 94 -12.19 24.02 3.74
N MET A 95 -11.86 22.83 3.21
CA MET A 95 -11.75 21.60 3.99
C MET A 95 -10.34 21.05 3.90
N GLN A 96 -9.82 20.61 5.05
CA GLN A 96 -8.54 19.92 5.16
C GLN A 96 -8.79 18.51 5.68
N THR A 97 -8.17 17.50 5.06
CA THR A 97 -8.29 16.10 5.46
C THR A 97 -6.91 15.50 5.67
N LEU A 98 -6.70 14.91 6.84
CA LEU A 98 -5.45 14.24 7.19
C LEU A 98 -5.41 12.84 6.60
N TYR A 99 -4.32 12.55 5.90
CA TYR A 99 -3.90 11.23 5.46
C TYR A 99 -2.48 10.93 5.97
N TRP A 100 -2.08 9.68 5.85
CA TRP A 100 -0.78 9.19 6.30
C TRP A 100 -0.06 8.51 5.17
N LEU A 101 1.11 9.03 4.81
CA LEU A 101 2.08 8.34 3.98
C LEU A 101 2.66 7.18 4.79
N VAL A 102 2.48 5.96 4.29
CA VAL A 102 3.04 4.74 4.88
C VAL A 102 4.33 4.34 4.16
N ILE A 103 5.36 3.93 4.90
CA ILE A 103 6.65 3.50 4.34
C ILE A 103 7.00 2.11 4.88
N PRO A 104 6.40 1.04 4.32
CA PRO A 104 6.71 -0.33 4.75
C PRO A 104 8.13 -0.73 4.36
N PRO A 105 8.72 -1.71 5.08
CA PRO A 105 10.02 -2.27 4.69
C PRO A 105 9.94 -2.92 3.30
N LYS A 106 11.05 -2.85 2.56
CA LYS A 106 11.23 -3.63 1.33
C LYS A 106 11.76 -5.01 1.69
N VAL A 107 11.07 -6.05 1.23
CA VAL A 107 11.38 -7.44 1.59
C VAL A 107 11.78 -8.21 0.32
N PRO A 108 12.98 -8.82 0.29
CA PRO A 108 13.44 -9.65 -0.83
C PRO A 108 12.79 -11.03 -0.80
N CYS A 109 11.48 -11.08 -1.03
CA CYS A 109 10.66 -12.29 -0.93
C CYS A 109 10.20 -12.86 -2.27
N LEU A 110 10.82 -12.48 -3.39
CA LEU A 110 10.46 -13.04 -4.69
C LEU A 110 10.83 -14.52 -4.76
N SER A 111 9.86 -15.36 -5.14
CA SER A 111 10.12 -16.77 -5.49
C SER A 111 10.78 -16.85 -6.87
N ALA A 112 11.57 -17.90 -7.08
CA ALA A 112 12.13 -18.26 -8.39
C ALA A 112 11.05 -18.53 -9.46
N GLN A 113 9.79 -18.77 -9.05
CA GLN A 113 8.64 -18.95 -9.95
C GLN A 113 8.03 -17.63 -10.45
N THR A 114 8.57 -16.48 -10.04
CA THR A 114 8.18 -15.16 -10.54
C THR A 114 8.61 -15.00 -11.98
N GLU A 115 7.74 -14.48 -12.83
CA GLU A 115 8.04 -14.21 -14.23
C GLU A 115 7.97 -12.71 -14.52
N PHE A 116 8.90 -12.25 -15.35
CA PHE A 116 8.96 -10.88 -15.85
C PHE A 116 8.80 -10.86 -17.38
N HIS A 117 8.25 -9.76 -17.88
CA HIS A 117 8.33 -9.41 -19.29
C HIS A 117 9.77 -8.97 -19.65
N LEU A 118 10.07 -8.91 -20.94
CA LEU A 118 11.39 -8.48 -21.44
C LEU A 118 11.74 -7.04 -21.04
N ASP A 119 10.74 -6.20 -20.85
CA ASP A 119 10.90 -4.82 -20.38
C ASP A 119 11.11 -4.73 -18.85
N GLY A 120 11.13 -5.87 -18.14
CA GLY A 120 11.29 -5.95 -16.69
C GLY A 120 10.03 -5.64 -15.89
N THR A 121 8.86 -5.51 -16.53
CA THR A 121 7.57 -5.44 -15.81
C THR A 121 7.13 -6.83 -15.35
N LEU A 122 6.35 -6.86 -14.27
CA LEU A 122 5.94 -8.11 -13.64
C LEU A 122 4.85 -8.81 -14.47
N LYS A 123 5.15 -10.01 -14.94
CA LYS A 123 4.19 -10.86 -15.68
C LYS A 123 3.41 -11.77 -14.73
N LYS A 124 4.10 -12.39 -13.78
CA LYS A 124 3.53 -13.29 -12.77
C LYS A 124 4.25 -13.10 -11.46
N LEU A 125 3.52 -12.72 -10.41
CA LEU A 125 4.05 -12.57 -9.07
C LEU A 125 3.89 -13.87 -8.27
N VAL A 126 5.01 -14.41 -7.77
CA VAL A 126 5.01 -15.47 -6.75
C VAL A 126 5.96 -15.04 -5.64
N ILE A 127 5.52 -15.10 -4.38
CA ILE A 127 6.39 -14.76 -3.24
C ILE A 127 6.72 -15.99 -2.41
N ASP A 128 7.94 -16.04 -1.89
CA ASP A 128 8.38 -17.03 -0.90
C ASP A 128 7.75 -16.67 0.46
N GLU A 129 6.93 -17.59 0.99
CA GLU A 129 6.22 -17.35 2.24
C GLU A 129 7.14 -17.32 3.46
N HIS A 130 8.26 -18.03 3.44
CA HIS A 130 9.19 -18.07 4.58
C HIS A 130 9.90 -16.73 4.73
N LEU A 131 10.28 -16.11 3.61
CA LEU A 131 10.90 -14.77 3.61
C LEU A 131 9.89 -13.67 3.97
N ALA A 132 8.62 -13.81 3.57
CA ALA A 132 7.57 -12.84 3.87
C ALA A 132 6.92 -13.04 5.26
N ALA A 133 7.06 -14.20 5.90
CA ALA A 133 6.36 -14.56 7.15
C ALA A 133 6.48 -13.53 8.28
N PRO A 134 7.65 -12.89 8.53
CA PRO A 134 7.80 -11.95 9.63
C PRO A 134 7.03 -10.62 9.45
N TYR A 135 6.57 -10.31 8.24
CA TYR A 135 6.09 -8.97 7.89
C TYR A 135 4.57 -8.97 7.69
N PRO A 136 3.79 -8.29 8.56
CA PRO A 136 2.34 -8.15 8.37
C PRO A 136 1.99 -7.21 7.23
N ILE A 137 2.86 -6.24 6.94
CA ILE A 137 2.75 -5.28 5.82
C ILE A 137 4.15 -4.96 5.28
N PHE A 138 4.34 -4.96 3.96
CA PHE A 138 5.64 -4.72 3.33
C PHE A 138 5.52 -4.30 1.86
N GLN A 139 6.63 -3.82 1.28
CA GLN A 139 6.82 -3.69 -0.16
C GLN A 139 7.70 -4.84 -0.67
N ILE A 140 7.50 -5.24 -1.92
CA ILE A 140 8.33 -6.28 -2.55
C ILE A 140 9.59 -5.64 -3.14
N GLU A 141 10.75 -6.15 -2.75
CA GLU A 141 12.02 -5.75 -3.34
C GLU A 141 12.25 -6.44 -4.70
N GLY A 142 12.91 -5.76 -5.64
CA GLY A 142 13.31 -6.34 -6.93
C GLY A 142 12.26 -6.26 -8.04
N ILE A 143 11.14 -5.56 -7.84
CA ILE A 143 10.12 -5.30 -8.88
C ILE A 143 10.01 -3.80 -9.18
N LYS A 144 9.49 -3.45 -10.36
CA LYS A 144 9.24 -2.05 -10.76
C LYS A 144 7.95 -1.50 -10.17
N GLU A 145 6.98 -2.39 -9.94
CA GLU A 145 5.68 -2.07 -9.39
C GLU A 145 5.78 -1.76 -7.90
N HIS A 146 5.08 -0.71 -7.46
CA HIS A 146 5.06 -0.33 -6.05
C HIS A 146 3.87 -0.95 -5.32
N TYR A 147 3.93 -2.26 -5.11
CA TYR A 147 2.91 -2.97 -4.34
C TYR A 147 3.17 -2.89 -2.86
N ILE A 148 2.14 -2.56 -2.10
CA ILE A 148 2.08 -2.80 -0.66
C ILE A 148 1.29 -4.10 -0.46
N VAL A 149 1.93 -5.03 0.23
CA VAL A 149 1.42 -6.38 0.51
C VAL A 149 1.09 -6.47 1.98
N VAL A 150 -0.03 -7.11 2.31
CA VAL A 150 -0.44 -7.43 3.67
C VAL A 150 -0.61 -8.94 3.84
N ASN A 151 -0.32 -9.46 5.04
CA ASN A 151 -0.60 -10.85 5.39
C ASN A 151 -2.12 -11.08 5.59
N ILE A 152 -2.52 -12.36 5.74
CA ILE A 152 -3.94 -12.73 5.93
C ILE A 152 -4.57 -12.09 7.18
N GLU A 153 -3.84 -11.97 8.28
CA GLU A 153 -4.40 -11.48 9.53
C GLU A 153 -4.79 -9.99 9.42
N LEU A 154 -3.91 -9.18 8.85
CA LEU A 154 -4.17 -7.77 8.57
C LEU A 154 -5.23 -7.63 7.47
N ALA A 155 -5.16 -8.44 6.40
CA ALA A 155 -6.16 -8.48 5.33
C ALA A 155 -7.59 -8.74 5.86
N GLU A 156 -7.76 -9.76 6.71
CA GLU A 156 -9.06 -10.06 7.31
C GLU A 156 -9.53 -8.93 8.23
N SER A 157 -8.61 -8.34 9.00
CA SER A 157 -8.93 -7.18 9.83
C SER A 157 -9.39 -5.99 9.01
N ILE A 158 -8.80 -5.75 7.84
CA ILE A 158 -9.27 -4.73 6.89
C ILE A 158 -10.68 -5.06 6.42
N LEU A 159 -10.95 -6.31 6.03
CA LEU A 159 -12.26 -6.75 5.52
C LEU A 159 -13.38 -6.77 6.57
N ARG A 160 -13.06 -6.92 7.85
CA ARG A 160 -14.02 -6.87 8.96
C ARG A 160 -14.45 -5.45 9.33
N ARG A 161 -13.96 -4.43 8.63
CA ARG A 161 -14.26 -3.02 8.87
C ARG A 161 -14.84 -2.39 7.61
N ASP A 162 -15.63 -1.34 7.80
CA ASP A 162 -16.29 -0.61 6.71
C ASP A 162 -15.34 0.41 6.05
N PHE A 163 -14.09 0.00 5.75
CA PHE A 163 -13.15 0.87 5.05
C PHE A 163 -13.60 1.09 3.60
N ARG A 164 -13.66 2.36 3.21
CA ARG A 164 -14.15 2.80 1.91
C ARG A 164 -13.06 2.74 0.86
N GLY A 165 -13.32 2.04 -0.22
CA GLY A 165 -12.47 2.07 -1.41
C GLY A 165 -11.18 1.26 -1.30
N ILE A 166 -11.17 0.21 -0.49
CA ILE A 166 -10.06 -0.74 -0.41
C ILE A 166 -10.41 -2.03 -1.17
N ARG A 167 -9.44 -2.56 -1.91
CA ARG A 167 -9.46 -3.91 -2.46
C ARG A 167 -8.20 -4.68 -2.06
N LEU A 168 -8.39 -5.97 -1.87
CA LEU A 168 -7.34 -6.94 -1.59
C LEU A 168 -7.26 -7.95 -2.71
N ARG A 169 -6.09 -8.06 -3.34
CA ARG A 169 -5.84 -9.03 -4.42
C ARG A 169 -4.88 -10.11 -3.92
N LYS A 170 -5.36 -11.35 -3.84
CA LYS A 170 -4.54 -12.49 -3.39
C LYS A 170 -3.32 -12.68 -4.27
N ILE A 171 -2.18 -12.95 -3.65
CA ILE A 171 -0.89 -13.23 -4.29
C ILE A 171 -0.65 -14.74 -4.31
N GLN A 172 0.01 -15.25 -5.35
CA GLN A 172 0.50 -16.63 -5.36
C GLN A 172 1.72 -16.74 -4.44
N THR A 173 1.77 -17.79 -3.65
CA THR A 173 2.88 -18.03 -2.71
C THR A 173 3.54 -19.37 -3.02
N GLU A 174 4.84 -19.45 -2.78
CA GLU A 174 5.61 -20.70 -2.73
C GLU A 174 5.94 -21.01 -1.27
N GLY A 175 5.66 -22.24 -0.82
CA GLY A 175 5.93 -22.71 0.53
C GLY A 175 4.99 -23.80 1.03
N ARG A 176 5.34 -24.40 2.18
CA ARG A 176 4.81 -25.65 2.74
C ARG A 176 3.29 -25.71 2.89
N TRP A 177 2.59 -24.58 2.98
CA TRP A 177 1.13 -24.59 3.08
C TRP A 177 0.43 -25.08 1.79
N ASN A 178 1.04 -24.89 0.62
CA ASN A 178 0.50 -25.43 -0.63
C ASN A 178 0.70 -26.95 -0.72
N ASP A 179 1.78 -27.48 -0.15
CA ASP A 179 2.05 -28.92 -0.11
C ASP A 179 1.02 -29.64 0.79
N ILE A 180 0.63 -29.02 1.92
CA ILE A 180 -0.37 -29.59 2.83
C ILE A 180 -1.77 -29.64 2.19
N LEU A 181 -2.12 -28.67 1.34
CA LEU A 181 -3.42 -28.64 0.64
C LEU A 181 -3.45 -29.51 -0.62
N ALA A 182 -2.28 -29.82 -1.22
CA ALA A 182 -2.18 -30.68 -2.39
C ALA A 182 -2.34 -32.17 -2.07
N VAL A 183 -2.11 -32.58 -0.82
CA VAL A 183 -2.25 -33.98 -0.35
C VAL A 183 -3.72 -34.39 -0.10
N GLY A 184 -4.67 -33.45 -0.24
CA GLY A 184 -6.11 -33.70 -0.05
C GLY A 184 -6.94 -33.86 -1.32
N LYS A 185 -6.32 -34.01 -2.50
CA LYS A 185 -7.00 -34.27 -3.78
C LYS A 185 -6.68 -35.63 -4.36
#